data_AF-A0A168HJ95-F1
#
_entry.id   AF-A0A168HJ95-F1
#
_cell.length_a   1.000
_cell.length_b   1.000
_cell.length_c   1.000
_cell.angle_alpha   90.00
_cell.angle_beta   90.00
_cell.angle_gamma   90.00
#
_symmetry.space_group_name_H-M   'P 1'
#
loop_
_entity.id
_entity.type
_entity.pdbx_description
1 polymer ?
#
loop_
_entity_poly.entity_id
_entity_poly.type
_entity_poly.pdbx_seq_one_letter_code
_entity_poly.pdbx_strand_id
1 'polypeptide(L)'
;MANFEDLQAALIESALSTADGFPKQALSDAQYAAGFDALLSGAGRSAYELFIIPQLSALLDTILQSQADVSVLEIGPGPKTVLGHLPAHLKCGIKRYAAFEPNKMFALTLEDWLLSKSGTGLPLPSLKEPPQIHVKPFTLGSTNDNGPNEYESRGDQKFDIILFLPQHVWHGA
;
A
#
# COMPACT_ATOMS: atom_id res chain seq x y z
N MET A 1 28.81 0.19 -36.28
CA MET A 1 27.94 1.30 -35.84
C MET A 1 27.04 0.71 -34.79
N ALA A 2 27.12 1.17 -33.54
CA ALA A 2 26.25 0.66 -32.48
C ALA A 2 24.81 1.11 -32.76
N ASN A 3 23.86 0.18 -32.74
CA ASN A 3 22.43 0.45 -32.87
C ASN A 3 21.76 0.51 -31.48
N PHE A 4 20.45 0.75 -31.45
CA PHE A 4 19.69 0.83 -30.20
C PHE A 4 19.78 -0.45 -29.36
N GLU A 5 19.78 -1.63 -30.00
CA GLU A 5 19.89 -2.92 -29.33
C GLU A 5 21.27 -3.09 -28.68
N ASP A 6 22.34 -2.65 -29.37
CA ASP A 6 23.71 -2.70 -28.81
C ASP A 6 23.83 -1.82 -27.56
N LEU A 7 23.19 -0.65 -27.56
CA LEU A 7 23.16 0.24 -26.40
C LEU A 7 22.29 -0.33 -25.27
N GLN A 8 21.12 -0.88 -25.59
CA GLN A 8 20.24 -1.54 -24.61
C GLN A 8 20.94 -2.72 -23.94
N ALA A 9 21.60 -3.58 -24.73
CA ALA A 9 22.36 -4.72 -24.22
C ALA A 9 23.52 -4.27 -23.31
N ALA A 10 24.30 -3.27 -23.73
CA ALA A 10 25.40 -2.73 -22.93
C ALA A 10 24.91 -2.10 -21.60
N LEU A 11 23.77 -1.41 -21.60
CA LEU A 11 23.18 -0.85 -20.39
C LEU A 11 22.68 -1.95 -19.43
N ILE A 12 22.04 -2.99 -19.96
CA ILE A 12 21.59 -4.15 -19.17
C ILE A 12 22.81 -4.85 -18.55
N GLU A 13 23.84 -5.13 -19.32
CA GLU A 13 25.07 -5.79 -18.85
C GLU A 13 25.79 -4.97 -17.78
N SER A 14 25.90 -3.65 -17.97
CA SER A 14 26.46 -2.74 -16.98
C SER A 14 25.66 -2.73 -15.68
N ALA A 15 24.32 -2.75 -15.75
CA ALA A 15 23.46 -2.75 -14.58
C ALA A 15 23.57 -4.07 -13.79
N LEU A 16 23.59 -5.21 -14.50
CA LEU A 16 23.73 -6.54 -13.90
C LEU A 16 25.11 -6.74 -13.26
N SER A 17 26.18 -6.34 -13.94
CA SER A 17 27.55 -6.41 -13.41
C SER A 17 27.74 -5.55 -12.16
N THR A 18 27.02 -4.44 -12.08
CA THR A 18 26.99 -3.57 -10.91
C THR A 18 26.22 -4.24 -9.77
N ALA A 19 25.08 -4.89 -10.06
CA ALA A 19 24.21 -5.55 -9.06
C ALA A 19 24.86 -6.75 -8.36
N ASP A 20 25.70 -7.54 -9.05
CA ASP A 20 26.33 -8.75 -8.49
C ASP A 20 27.33 -8.47 -7.33
N GLY A 21 27.74 -7.21 -7.15
CA GLY A 21 28.63 -6.78 -6.08
C GLY A 21 27.95 -6.19 -4.84
N PHE A 22 26.64 -5.93 -4.87
CA PHE A 22 25.94 -5.33 -3.73
C PHE A 22 25.30 -6.39 -2.84
N PRO A 23 25.53 -6.36 -1.51
CA PRO A 23 24.75 -7.17 -0.61
C PRO A 23 23.27 -6.81 -0.79
N LYS A 24 22.41 -7.84 -0.95
CA LYS A 24 20.94 -7.72 -1.01
C LYS A 24 20.38 -7.35 0.37
N GLN A 25 20.88 -6.27 0.94
CA GLN A 25 20.43 -5.74 2.21
C GLN A 25 19.06 -5.10 2.00
N ALA A 26 18.10 -5.43 2.86
CA ALA A 26 16.82 -4.74 2.88
C ALA A 26 17.04 -3.24 3.11
N LEU A 27 16.34 -2.40 2.36
CA LEU A 27 16.39 -0.95 2.55
C LEU A 27 15.90 -0.62 3.95
N SER A 28 16.55 0.35 4.61
CA SER A 28 15.95 0.97 5.80
C SER A 28 14.67 1.72 5.45
N ASP A 29 13.81 1.95 6.45
CA ASP A 29 12.54 2.68 6.26
C ASP A 29 12.74 4.03 5.55
N ALA A 30 13.79 4.77 5.91
CA ALA A 30 14.12 6.05 5.30
C ALA A 30 14.61 5.92 3.84
N GLN A 31 15.41 4.89 3.53
CA GLN A 31 15.87 4.65 2.16
C GLN A 31 14.72 4.22 1.26
N TYR A 32 13.84 3.35 1.75
CA TYR A 32 12.63 2.96 1.02
C TYR A 32 11.72 4.15 0.78
N ALA A 33 11.52 4.99 1.80
CA ALA A 33 10.73 6.21 1.68
C ALA A 33 11.28 7.18 0.62
N ALA A 34 12.60 7.42 0.63
CA ALA A 34 13.25 8.27 -0.37
C ALA A 34 13.11 7.69 -1.80
N GLY A 35 13.25 6.37 -1.96
CA GLY A 35 13.05 5.71 -3.25
C GLY A 35 11.59 5.79 -3.73
N PHE A 36 10.65 5.62 -2.81
CA PHE A 36 9.22 5.74 -3.09
C PHE A 36 8.85 7.16 -3.55
N ASP A 37 9.35 8.20 -2.88
CA ASP A 37 9.13 9.60 -3.28
C ASP A 37 9.71 9.90 -4.67
N ALA A 38 10.89 9.35 -4.97
CA ALA A 38 11.50 9.48 -6.29
C ALA A 38 10.64 8.82 -7.38
N LEU A 39 10.10 7.63 -7.13
CA LEU A 39 9.22 6.92 -8.06
C LEU A 39 7.88 7.62 -8.26
N LEU A 40 7.32 8.19 -7.18
CA LEU A 40 6.08 8.96 -7.26
C LEU A 40 6.27 10.34 -7.88
N SER A 41 7.49 10.83 -8.08
CA SER A 41 7.72 12.06 -8.81
C SER A 41 7.47 11.88 -10.33
N GLY A 42 6.92 12.91 -10.98
CA GLY A 42 6.70 12.91 -12.44
C GLY A 42 5.74 11.82 -12.94
N ALA A 43 6.25 10.85 -13.70
CA ALA A 43 5.45 9.83 -14.36
C ALA A 43 4.70 8.91 -13.37
N GLY A 44 5.28 8.59 -12.21
CA GLY A 44 4.60 7.77 -11.20
C GLY A 44 3.34 8.43 -10.65
N ARG A 45 3.39 9.75 -10.38
CA ARG A 45 2.19 10.53 -10.02
C ARG A 45 1.12 10.45 -11.10
N SER A 46 1.52 10.59 -12.36
CA SER A 46 0.58 10.51 -13.49
C SER A 46 -0.08 9.13 -13.60
N ALA A 47 0.61 8.04 -13.27
CA ALA A 47 0.02 6.71 -13.26
C ALA A 47 -1.05 6.57 -12.16
N TYR A 48 -0.81 7.12 -10.97
CA TYR A 48 -1.82 7.14 -9.91
C TYR A 48 -3.05 7.95 -10.31
N GLU A 49 -2.85 9.20 -10.73
CA GLU A 49 -3.95 10.14 -11.01
C GLU A 49 -4.74 9.78 -12.27
N LEU A 50 -4.08 9.31 -13.33
CA LEU A 50 -4.70 9.09 -14.65
C LEU A 50 -5.15 7.65 -14.88
N PHE A 51 -4.63 6.69 -14.11
CA PHE A 51 -4.93 5.27 -14.33
C PHE A 51 -5.44 4.56 -13.06
N ILE A 52 -4.66 4.54 -11.98
CA ILE A 52 -5.02 3.76 -10.78
C ILE A 52 -6.32 4.28 -10.15
N ILE A 53 -6.43 5.59 -9.89
CA ILE A 53 -7.63 6.17 -9.27
C ILE A 53 -8.88 5.98 -10.13
N PRO A 54 -8.90 6.29 -11.45
CA PRO A 54 -10.07 6.06 -12.28
C PRO A 54 -10.49 4.59 -12.35
N GLN A 55 -9.54 3.67 -12.54
CA GLN A 55 -9.84 2.23 -12.66
C GLN A 55 -10.37 1.67 -11.34
N LEU A 56 -9.71 2.00 -10.22
CA LEU A 56 -10.16 1.58 -8.91
C LEU A 56 -11.53 2.17 -8.58
N SER A 57 -11.79 3.42 -8.93
CA SER A 57 -13.10 4.06 -8.73
C SER A 57 -14.20 3.29 -9.46
N ALA A 58 -13.98 2.93 -10.73
CA ALA A 58 -14.97 2.18 -11.52
C ALA A 58 -15.25 0.78 -10.95
N LEU A 59 -14.21 0.08 -10.49
CA LEU A 59 -14.35 -1.24 -9.86
C LEU A 59 -15.12 -1.16 -8.54
N LEU A 60 -14.78 -0.17 -7.70
CA LEU A 60 -15.39 -0.01 -6.38
C LEU A 60 -16.82 0.51 -6.45
N ASP A 61 -17.16 1.35 -7.43
CA ASP A 61 -18.52 1.90 -7.58
C ASP A 61 -19.56 0.78 -7.71
N THR A 62 -19.24 -0.28 -8.46
CA THR A 62 -20.12 -1.45 -8.59
C THR A 62 -20.30 -2.20 -7.26
N ILE A 63 -19.22 -2.34 -6.49
CA ILE A 63 -19.25 -3.07 -5.20
C ILE A 63 -20.03 -2.27 -4.16
N LEU A 64 -19.73 -0.98 -4.03
CA LEU A 64 -20.30 -0.07 -3.04
C LEU A 64 -21.79 0.24 -3.30
N GLN A 65 -22.27 0.16 -4.54
CA GLN A 65 -23.70 0.25 -4.84
C GLN A 65 -24.50 -0.94 -4.30
N SER A 66 -23.86 -2.10 -4.12
CA SER A 66 -24.52 -3.32 -3.66
C SER A 66 -24.47 -3.53 -2.14
N GLN A 67 -23.58 -2.82 -1.42
CA GLN A 67 -23.32 -3.02 -0.01
C GLN A 67 -23.30 -1.69 0.77
N ALA A 68 -24.06 -1.63 1.87
CA ALA A 68 -24.17 -0.40 2.68
C ALA A 68 -22.96 -0.15 3.60
N ASP A 69 -22.22 -1.19 3.96
CA ASP A 69 -21.13 -1.13 4.94
C ASP A 69 -19.90 -1.91 4.46
N VAL A 70 -19.06 -1.30 3.62
CA VAL A 70 -17.87 -1.98 3.07
C VAL A 70 -16.69 -1.90 4.02
N SER A 71 -16.02 -3.03 4.19
CA SER A 71 -14.78 -3.17 4.94
C SER A 71 -13.60 -3.48 4.03
N VAL A 72 -12.50 -2.74 4.21
CA VAL A 72 -11.31 -2.84 3.35
C VAL A 72 -10.08 -3.19 4.16
N LEU A 73 -9.31 -4.15 3.64
CA LEU A 73 -7.94 -4.44 4.06
C LEU A 73 -6.98 -3.97 2.96
N GLU A 74 -6.04 -3.10 3.30
CA GLU A 74 -5.01 -2.64 2.36
C GLU A 74 -3.62 -3.14 2.79
N ILE A 75 -2.98 -3.89 1.91
CA ILE A 75 -1.65 -4.42 2.14
C ILE A 75 -0.68 -3.52 1.40
N GLY A 76 0.18 -2.86 2.17
CA GLY A 76 1.20 -1.97 1.67
C GLY A 76 0.72 -0.61 1.15
N PRO A 77 -0.13 0.12 1.89
CA PRO A 77 -0.65 1.43 1.46
C PRO A 77 0.44 2.50 1.25
N GLY A 78 1.60 2.37 1.89
CA GLY A 78 2.57 3.45 1.98
C GLY A 78 2.07 4.59 2.89
N PRO A 79 2.53 5.83 2.68
CA PRO A 79 2.22 6.96 3.56
C PRO A 79 0.78 7.48 3.42
N LYS A 80 0.06 7.10 2.36
CA LYS A 80 -1.33 7.49 2.09
C LYS A 80 -2.06 6.37 1.36
N THR A 81 -3.19 5.93 1.89
CA THR A 81 -4.09 5.00 1.18
C THR A 81 -4.59 5.58 -0.14
N VAL A 82 -4.62 4.73 -1.17
CA VAL A 82 -5.21 5.04 -2.47
C VAL A 82 -6.71 5.37 -2.34
N LEU A 83 -7.39 4.83 -1.32
CA LEU A 83 -8.82 5.01 -1.07
C LEU A 83 -9.16 6.46 -0.71
N GLY A 84 -8.25 7.18 -0.06
CA GLY A 84 -8.48 8.59 0.32
C GLY A 84 -8.56 9.55 -0.88
N HIS A 85 -8.10 9.09 -2.05
CA HIS A 85 -8.13 9.85 -3.31
C HIS A 85 -9.36 9.55 -4.18
N LEU A 86 -10.22 8.61 -3.77
CA LEU A 86 -11.44 8.28 -4.50
C LEU A 86 -12.47 9.42 -4.45
N PRO A 87 -13.44 9.44 -5.38
CA PRO A 87 -14.63 10.27 -5.29
C PRO A 87 -15.36 10.16 -3.94
N ALA A 88 -15.93 11.27 -3.47
CA ALA A 88 -16.49 11.38 -2.13
C ALA A 88 -17.54 10.31 -1.80
N HIS A 89 -18.40 9.95 -2.75
CA HIS A 89 -19.44 8.95 -2.52
C HIS A 89 -18.85 7.55 -2.23
N LEU A 90 -17.75 7.18 -2.90
CA LEU A 90 -17.05 5.93 -2.64
C LEU A 90 -16.38 5.94 -1.27
N LYS A 91 -15.73 7.05 -0.91
CA LYS A 91 -15.08 7.21 0.40
C LYS A 91 -16.06 7.09 1.55
N CYS A 92 -17.29 7.59 1.37
CA CYS A 92 -18.35 7.49 2.37
C CYS A 92 -18.91 6.06 2.55
N GLY A 93 -18.78 5.18 1.55
CA GLY A 93 -19.23 3.80 1.67
C GLY A 93 -18.27 2.88 2.43
N ILE A 94 -17.01 3.31 2.62
CA ILE A 94 -16.02 2.59 3.42
C ILE A 94 -16.27 2.85 4.90
N LYS A 95 -16.59 1.79 5.65
CA LYS A 95 -16.96 1.86 7.07
C LYS A 95 -15.93 1.28 8.01
N ARG A 96 -15.05 0.44 7.51
CA ARG A 96 -13.95 -0.15 8.28
C ARG A 96 -12.73 -0.27 7.40
N TYR A 97 -11.59 0.09 7.96
CA TYR A 97 -10.31 0.10 7.26
C TYR A 97 -9.24 -0.51 8.16
N ALA A 98 -8.50 -1.46 7.60
CA ALA A 98 -7.28 -1.99 8.19
C ALA A 98 -6.16 -1.97 7.17
N ALA A 99 -4.93 -1.84 7.63
CA ALA A 99 -3.76 -1.88 6.77
C ALA A 99 -2.58 -2.62 7.38
N PHE A 100 -1.76 -3.22 6.52
CA PHE A 100 -0.45 -3.75 6.88
C PHE A 100 0.63 -2.93 6.18
N GLU A 101 1.45 -2.24 6.95
CA GLU A 101 2.53 -1.40 6.44
C GLU A 101 3.81 -1.68 7.26
N PRO A 102 4.79 -2.42 6.71
CA PRO A 102 6.00 -2.77 7.45
C PRO A 102 6.91 -1.56 7.71
N ASN A 103 6.88 -0.52 6.86
CA ASN A 103 7.70 0.67 7.04
C ASN A 103 7.09 1.56 8.12
N LYS A 104 7.80 1.75 9.24
CA LYS A 104 7.27 2.46 10.41
C LYS A 104 6.97 3.92 10.11
N MET A 105 7.79 4.57 9.27
CA MET A 105 7.59 5.97 8.88
C MET A 105 6.30 6.12 8.07
N PHE A 106 6.04 5.19 7.15
CA PHE A 106 4.83 5.18 6.35
C PHE A 106 3.59 4.87 7.17
N ALA A 107 3.65 3.89 8.06
CA ALA A 107 2.53 3.55 8.94
C ALA A 107 2.11 4.75 9.82
N LEU A 108 3.08 5.46 10.42
CA LEU A 108 2.81 6.66 11.22
C LEU A 108 2.25 7.79 10.35
N THR A 109 2.82 8.02 9.18
CA THR A 109 2.34 9.06 8.24
C THR A 109 0.92 8.78 7.77
N LEU A 110 0.61 7.51 7.49
CA LEU A 110 -0.73 7.06 7.12
C LEU A 110 -1.73 7.28 8.24
N GLU A 111 -1.37 6.92 9.47
CA GLU A 111 -2.21 7.12 10.65
C GLU A 111 -2.54 8.60 10.86
N ASP A 112 -1.51 9.45 10.84
CA ASP A 112 -1.66 10.89 11.00
C ASP A 112 -2.52 11.52 9.89
N TRP A 113 -2.36 11.06 8.65
CA TRP A 113 -3.16 11.50 7.51
C TRP A 113 -4.62 11.08 7.62
N LEU A 114 -4.89 9.82 7.96
CA LEU A 114 -6.24 9.28 8.12
C LEU A 114 -7.01 9.96 9.26
N LEU A 115 -6.34 10.34 10.33
CA LEU A 115 -6.93 11.03 11.48
C LEU A 115 -7.06 12.55 11.30
N SER A 116 -6.69 13.10 10.12
CA SER A 116 -6.81 14.54 9.80
C SER A 116 -6.11 15.49 10.74
N LYS A 117 -4.96 15.10 11.31
CA LYS A 117 -4.11 16.04 12.07
C LYS A 117 -3.59 17.21 11.20
N SER A 118 -3.75 17.15 9.87
CA SER A 118 -3.28 18.15 8.89
C SER A 118 -4.35 19.09 8.30
N GLY A 119 -5.60 19.07 8.77
CA GLY A 119 -6.61 20.11 8.47
C GLY A 119 -7.33 20.06 7.11
N THR A 120 -7.09 19.06 6.25
CA THR A 120 -7.71 18.94 4.90
C THR A 120 -8.97 18.05 4.83
N GLY A 121 -9.57 17.73 5.98
CA GLY A 121 -10.71 16.81 6.10
C GLY A 121 -10.31 15.33 6.05
N LEU A 122 -11.17 14.46 6.60
CA LEU A 122 -10.92 13.03 6.77
C LEU A 122 -10.85 12.32 5.41
N PRO A 123 -9.73 11.63 5.08
CA PRO A 123 -9.63 10.86 3.84
C PRO A 123 -10.71 9.77 3.77
N LEU A 124 -11.05 9.15 4.90
CA LEU A 124 -12.12 8.17 5.03
C LEU A 124 -13.16 8.69 6.04
N PRO A 125 -14.12 9.54 5.61
CA PRO A 125 -14.96 10.32 6.51
C PRO A 125 -16.06 9.50 7.22
N SER A 126 -16.30 8.26 6.82
CA SER A 126 -17.42 7.43 7.29
C SER A 126 -17.01 6.17 8.04
N LEU A 127 -15.76 6.11 8.52
CA LEU A 127 -15.31 5.00 9.34
C LEU A 127 -16.09 4.92 10.66
N LYS A 128 -16.60 3.72 10.98
CA LYS A 128 -17.32 3.43 12.23
C LYS A 128 -16.37 3.22 13.41
N GLU A 129 -15.13 2.80 13.12
CA GLU A 129 -14.06 2.56 14.09
C GLU A 129 -12.79 3.25 13.60
N PRO A 130 -11.84 3.60 14.49
CA PRO A 130 -10.53 4.08 14.08
C PRO A 130 -9.84 3.11 13.09
N PRO A 131 -9.05 3.62 12.13
CA PRO A 131 -8.31 2.78 11.20
C PRO A 131 -7.34 1.86 11.96
N GLN A 132 -7.28 0.58 11.59
CA GLN A 132 -6.40 -0.40 12.21
C GLN A 132 -5.11 -0.54 11.40
N ILE A 133 -4.01 0.06 11.86
CA ILE A 133 -2.72 0.02 11.14
C ILE A 133 -1.78 -0.95 11.84
N HIS A 134 -1.40 -2.01 11.12
CA HIS A 134 -0.48 -3.03 11.59
C HIS A 134 0.92 -2.73 11.04
N VAL A 135 1.84 -2.35 11.93
CA VAL A 135 3.23 -2.05 11.59
C VAL A 135 4.06 -3.33 11.47
N LYS A 136 3.68 -4.19 10.52
CA LYS A 136 4.30 -5.48 10.24
C LYS A 136 3.98 -5.93 8.81
N PRO A 137 4.82 -6.80 8.21
CA PRO A 137 4.48 -7.45 6.95
C PRO A 137 3.18 -8.25 7.07
N PHE A 138 2.42 -8.32 5.98
CA PHE A 138 1.30 -9.25 5.89
C PHE A 138 1.83 -10.68 5.68
N THR A 139 1.39 -11.62 6.52
CA THR A 139 1.77 -13.04 6.42
C THR A 139 0.53 -13.91 6.26
N LEU A 140 0.54 -14.80 5.27
CA LEU A 140 -0.55 -15.74 5.01
C LEU A 140 -0.34 -16.99 5.88
N GLY A 141 -1.12 -17.16 6.95
CA GLY A 141 -1.17 -18.40 7.72
C GLY A 141 -0.46 -18.42 9.08
N SER A 142 -0.92 -17.61 10.05
CA SER A 142 -0.73 -17.95 11.47
C SER A 142 -1.72 -19.06 11.84
N THR A 143 -1.45 -20.28 11.35
CA THR A 143 -2.09 -21.48 11.89
C THR A 143 -1.14 -22.01 12.94
N ASN A 144 -1.47 -21.77 14.21
CA ASN A 144 -0.84 -22.31 15.42
C ASN A 144 0.56 -21.77 15.75
N ASP A 145 0.63 -20.67 16.49
CA ASP A 145 1.76 -20.44 17.39
C ASP A 145 1.21 -20.26 18.82
N ASN A 146 1.48 -21.26 19.66
CA ASN A 146 1.17 -21.29 21.09
C ASN A 146 2.06 -20.29 21.84
N GLY A 147 1.76 -18.99 21.70
CA GLY A 147 2.29 -17.93 22.55
C GLY A 147 1.25 -17.53 23.61
N PRO A 148 1.61 -17.40 24.91
CA PRO A 148 0.65 -17.09 25.94
C PRO A 148 0.21 -15.61 25.85
N ASN A 149 -1.08 -15.42 25.57
CA ASN A 149 -1.91 -14.24 25.87
C ASN A 149 -1.33 -12.85 25.58
N GLU A 150 -1.63 -12.35 24.38
CA GLU A 150 -2.07 -10.96 24.21
C GLU A 150 -3.02 -10.90 23.00
N TYR A 151 -4.27 -10.51 23.26
CA TYR A 151 -5.41 -10.40 22.34
C TYR A 151 -6.17 -11.69 22.01
N GLU A 152 -6.88 -12.24 23.00
CA GLU A 152 -8.11 -12.97 22.73
C GLU A 152 -9.14 -12.06 22.04
N SER A 153 -9.74 -12.58 20.97
CA SER A 153 -11.02 -12.17 20.37
C SER A 153 -11.05 -10.96 19.43
N ARG A 154 -10.56 -11.16 18.20
CA ARG A 154 -11.33 -10.74 17.02
C ARG A 154 -11.26 -11.87 16.00
N GLY A 155 -12.20 -12.82 16.10
CA GLY A 155 -12.28 -13.97 15.21
C GLY A 155 -12.18 -13.54 13.75
N ASP A 156 -11.47 -14.35 12.95
CA ASP A 156 -11.37 -14.30 11.49
C ASP A 156 -11.95 -13.03 10.87
N GLN A 157 -11.19 -11.93 11.00
CA GLN A 157 -11.68 -10.63 10.58
C GLN A 157 -11.82 -10.64 9.05
N LYS A 158 -13.04 -10.90 8.57
CA LYS A 158 -13.36 -10.92 7.14
C LYS A 158 -13.34 -9.50 6.60
N PHE A 159 -12.94 -9.34 5.35
CA PHE A 159 -13.00 -8.06 4.65
C PHE A 159 -13.74 -8.27 3.34
N ASP A 160 -14.53 -7.28 2.94
CA ASP A 160 -15.26 -7.31 1.67
C ASP A 160 -14.31 -7.07 0.50
N ILE A 161 -13.25 -6.28 0.75
CA ILE A 161 -12.24 -5.91 -0.23
C ILE A 161 -10.85 -6.07 0.38
N ILE A 162 -9.96 -6.75 -0.35
CA ILE A 162 -8.54 -6.84 -0.02
C ILE A 162 -7.76 -6.21 -1.19
N LEU A 163 -7.03 -5.14 -0.90
CA LEU A 163 -6.20 -4.44 -1.87
C LEU A 163 -4.74 -4.78 -1.63
N PHE A 164 -4.09 -5.29 -2.68
CA PHE A 164 -2.64 -5.47 -2.73
C PHE A 164 -2.07 -4.32 -3.53
N LEU A 165 -1.42 -3.38 -2.86
CA LEU A 165 -0.63 -2.38 -3.56
C LEU A 165 0.80 -2.89 -3.70
N PRO A 166 1.46 -2.59 -4.83
CA PRO A 166 2.83 -3.01 -5.04
C PRO A 166 3.75 -2.36 -4.01
N GLN A 167 4.04 -3.10 -2.94
CA GLN A 167 5.30 -3.00 -2.23
C GLN A 167 6.27 -3.90 -2.99
N HIS A 168 7.53 -3.52 -3.11
CA HIS A 168 8.54 -4.41 -3.67
C HIS A 168 8.75 -5.61 -2.72
N VAL A 169 7.90 -6.63 -2.81
CA VAL A 169 8.08 -7.91 -2.13
C VAL A 169 9.03 -8.75 -2.99
N TRP A 170 10.33 -8.46 -2.90
CA TRP A 170 11.34 -9.41 -3.36
C TRP A 170 11.46 -10.50 -2.28
N HIS A 171 10.62 -11.53 -2.36
CA HIS A 171 10.98 -12.82 -1.78
C HIS A 171 11.88 -13.53 -2.79
N GLY A 172 13.17 -13.54 -2.47
CA GLY A 172 14.13 -14.39 -3.17
C GLY A 172 13.71 -15.85 -2.99
N ALA A 173 13.43 -16.50 -4.12
CA ALA A 173 13.62 -17.94 -4.28
C ALA A 173 15.08 -18.21 -4.68
#